data_AF-A0A848B7B5-F1
#
_entry.id   AF-A0A848B7B5-F1
#
_cell.length_a   1.000
_cell.length_b   1.000
_cell.length_c   1.000
_cell.angle_alpha   90.00
_cell.angle_beta   90.00
_cell.angle_gamma   90.00
#
_symmetry.space_group_name_H-M   'P 1'
#
loop_
_entity.id
_entity.type
_entity.pdbx_description
1 polymer ?
#
loop_
_entity_poly.entity_id
_entity_poly.type
_entity_poly.pdbx_seq_one_letter_code
_entity_poly.pdbx_strand_id
1 'polypeptide(L)' 'MDAGWLEAVARGLTAGAEKHPGETWRQIPPKEHAARAMRHLNLYRTGDRKDTHLINAAMRCMMAYATEKARREERA' A
#
# COMPACT_ATOMS: atom_id res chain seq x y z
N MET A 1 15.68 -7.77 15.50
CA MET A 1 14.23 -7.65 15.19
C MET A 1 13.83 -8.88 14.40
N ASP A 2 12.67 -9.46 14.71
CA ASP A 2 12.04 -10.41 13.80
C ASP A 2 11.62 -9.67 12.52
N ALA A 3 12.02 -10.19 11.36
CA ALA A 3 11.75 -9.61 10.04
C ALA A 3 10.48 -10.18 9.39
N GLY A 4 9.72 -11.05 10.07
CA GLY A 4 8.51 -11.65 9.53
C GLY A 4 7.46 -10.64 9.03
N TRP A 5 7.42 -9.43 9.60
CA TRP A 5 6.55 -8.35 9.11
C TRP A 5 6.92 -7.89 7.69
N LEU A 6 8.21 -7.86 7.35
CA LEU A 6 8.69 -7.45 6.04
C LEU A 6 8.32 -8.51 4.99
N GLU A 7 8.46 -9.79 5.35
CA GLU A 7 8.02 -10.90 4.50
C GLU A 7 6.51 -10.85 4.24
N ALA A 8 5.70 -10.60 5.28
CA ALA A 8 4.24 -10.49 5.13
C ALA A 8 3.85 -9.34 4.18
N VAL A 9 4.54 -8.20 4.28
CA VAL A 9 4.33 -7.06 3.37
C VAL A 9 4.76 -7.40 1.94
N ALA A 10 5.91 -8.05 1.76
CA ALA A 10 6.39 -8.47 0.45
C ALA A 10 5.41 -9.44 -0.23
N ARG A 11 4.92 -10.45 0.50
CA ARG A 11 3.90 -11.38 0.00
C ARG A 11 2.61 -10.66 -0.40
N GLY A 12 2.18 -9.68 0.39
CA GLY A 12 1.02 -8.84 0.06
C GLY A 12 1.22 -8.05 -1.23
N LEU A 13 2.41 -7.45 -1.42
CA LEU A 13 2.75 -6.71 -2.65
C LEU A 13 2.74 -7.63 -3.87
N THR A 14 3.34 -8.81 -3.76
CA THR A 14 3.36 -9.82 -4.84
C THR A 14 1.94 -10.23 -5.23
N ALA A 15 1.11 -10.61 -4.27
CA ALA A 15 -0.28 -10.98 -4.54
C ALA A 15 -1.09 -9.82 -5.15
N GLY A 16 -0.83 -8.58 -4.70
CA GLY A 16 -1.41 -7.38 -5.28
C GLY A 16 -1.02 -7.17 -6.74
N ALA A 17 0.26 -7.40 -7.09
CA ALA A 17 0.77 -7.29 -8.46
C ALA A 17 0.21 -8.37 -9.38
N GLU A 18 0.09 -9.61 -8.89
CA GLU A 18 -0.54 -10.72 -9.63
C GLU A 18 -2.02 -10.43 -9.93
N LYS A 19 -2.75 -9.89 -8.95
CA LYS A 19 -4.17 -9.54 -9.10
C LYS A 19 -4.40 -8.33 -10.00
N HIS A 20 -3.46 -7.39 -10.03
CA HIS A 20 -3.57 -6.13 -10.76
C HIS A 20 -2.36 -5.95 -11.69
N PRO A 21 -2.30 -6.69 -12.82
CA PRO A 21 -1.18 -6.63 -13.74
C PRO A 21 -1.01 -5.23 -14.35
N GLY A 22 0.21 -4.94 -14.82
CA GLY A 22 0.54 -3.68 -15.51
C GLY A 22 0.86 -2.49 -14.60
N GLU A 23 1.20 -2.74 -13.33
CA GLU A 23 1.63 -1.71 -12.36
C GLU A 23 0.68 -0.49 -12.28
N THR A 24 -0.62 -0.72 -12.47
CA THR A 24 -1.65 0.34 -12.48
C THR A 24 -1.66 1.20 -11.22
N TRP A 25 -1.12 0.68 -10.11
CA TRP A 25 -0.93 1.42 -8.86
C TRP A 25 -0.06 2.69 -9.02
N ARG A 26 0.83 2.74 -10.02
CA ARG A 26 1.67 3.93 -10.31
C ARG A 26 0.85 5.12 -10.80
N GLN A 27 -0.30 4.87 -11.42
CA GLN A 27 -1.19 5.91 -11.94
C GLN A 27 -2.07 6.52 -10.84
N ILE A 28 -2.17 5.86 -9.69
CA ILE A 28 -2.96 6.33 -8.55
C ILE A 28 -2.17 7.46 -7.84
N PRO A 29 -2.77 8.65 -7.63
CA PRO A 29 -2.09 9.75 -6.96
C PRO A 29 -1.68 9.41 -5.51
N PRO A 30 -0.59 10.00 -4.99
CA PRO A 30 -0.12 9.75 -3.63
C PRO A 30 -1.19 9.99 -2.55
N LYS A 31 -1.97 11.08 -2.70
CA LYS A 31 -3.07 11.43 -1.79
C LYS A 31 -4.16 10.35 -1.76
N GLU A 32 -4.43 9.71 -2.90
CA GLU A 32 -5.42 8.65 -2.98
C GLU A 32 -4.91 7.36 -2.33
N HIS A 33 -3.63 7.01 -2.51
CA HIS A 33 -3.01 5.92 -1.76
C HIS A 33 -3.09 6.16 -0.25
N ALA A 34 -2.76 7.37 0.23
CA ALA A 34 -2.87 7.73 1.64
C ALA A 34 -4.31 7.61 2.17
N ALA A 35 -5.30 8.08 1.42
CA ALA A 35 -6.72 7.92 1.80
C ALA A 35 -7.14 6.45 1.90
N ARG A 36 -6.70 5.62 0.95
CA ARG A 36 -6.96 4.16 0.98
C ARG A 36 -6.24 3.47 2.15
N ALA A 37 -5.04 3.92 2.54
CA ALA A 37 -4.36 3.44 3.74
C ALA A 37 -5.19 3.73 5.00
N MET A 38 -5.66 4.98 5.15
CA MET A 38 -6.50 5.39 6.27
C MET A 38 -7.80 4.59 6.36
N ARG A 39 -8.42 4.26 5.21
CA ARG A 39 -9.60 3.38 5.18
C ARG A 39 -9.31 2.02 5.81
N HIS A 40 -8.20 1.38 5.46
CA HIS A 40 -7.83 0.08 6.04
C HIS A 40 -7.51 0.18 7.54
N LEU A 41 -6.81 1.23 7.98
CA LEU A 41 -6.57 1.47 9.40
C LEU A 41 -7.87 1.66 10.18
N ASN A 42 -8.84 2.39 9.62
CA ASN A 42 -10.15 2.57 10.23
C ASN A 42 -10.91 1.24 10.36
N LEU A 43 -10.96 0.43 9.30
CA LEU A 43 -11.61 -0.89 9.35
C LEU A 43 -10.97 -1.81 10.40
N TYR A 44 -9.63 -1.82 10.46
CA TYR A 44 -8.91 -2.55 11.51
C TYR A 44 -9.28 -2.03 12.91
N ARG A 45 -9.33 -0.71 13.10
CA ARG A 45 -9.68 -0.10 14.39
C ARG A 45 -11.12 -0.43 14.83
N THR A 46 -12.05 -0.57 13.90
CA THR A 46 -13.44 -0.98 14.18
C THR A 46 -13.61 -2.49 14.40
N GLY A 47 -12.52 -3.26 14.43
CA GLY A 47 -12.55 -4.70 14.69
C GLY A 47 -12.74 -5.58 13.44
N ASP A 48 -12.73 -5.01 12.22
CA ASP A 48 -12.79 -5.82 11.01
C ASP A 48 -11.48 -6.60 10.81
N ARG A 49 -11.60 -7.91 10.64
CA ARG A 49 -10.48 -8.86 10.42
C ARG A 49 -10.71 -9.74 9.20
N LYS A 50 -11.70 -9.40 8.34
CA LYS A 50 -12.06 -10.16 7.13
C LYS A 50 -11.00 -10.07 6.03
N ASP A 51 -10.03 -9.17 6.18
CA ASP A 51 -8.95 -8.90 5.23
C ASP A 51 -7.68 -8.48 5.98
N THR A 52 -6.53 -8.48 5.30
CA THR A 52 -5.20 -8.16 5.87
C THR A 52 -4.99 -6.65 6.00
N HIS A 53 -5.90 -5.96 6.68
CA HIS A 53 -5.98 -4.50 6.71
C HIS A 53 -4.68 -3.79 7.07
N LEU A 54 -3.91 -4.28 8.05
CA LEU A 54 -2.62 -3.67 8.40
C LEU A 54 -1.59 -3.77 7.27
N ILE A 55 -1.52 -4.91 6.59
CA ILE A 55 -0.65 -5.11 5.42
C ILE A 55 -1.13 -4.23 4.27
N ASN A 56 -2.44 -4.21 4.00
CA ASN A 56 -3.02 -3.36 2.95
C ASN A 56 -2.76 -1.87 3.20
N ALA A 57 -2.84 -1.40 4.45
CA ALA A 57 -2.47 -0.05 4.82
C ALA A 57 -0.97 0.23 4.61
N ALA A 58 -0.08 -0.68 5.05
CA ALA A 58 1.36 -0.54 4.87
C ALA A 58 1.76 -0.46 3.40
N MET A 59 1.20 -1.34 2.56
CA MET A 59 1.40 -1.32 1.11
C MET A 59 0.99 0.02 0.50
N ARG A 60 -0.17 0.55 0.89
CA ARG A 60 -0.66 1.85 0.42
C ARG A 60 0.27 2.99 0.81
N CYS A 61 0.83 2.99 2.02
CA CYS A 61 1.83 3.99 2.43
C CYS A 61 3.10 3.92 1.55
N MET A 62 3.61 2.73 1.26
CA MET A 62 4.78 2.57 0.39
C MET A 62 4.48 3.01 -1.05
N MET A 63 3.31 2.66 -1.59
CA MET A 63 2.89 3.12 -2.93
C MET A 63 2.70 4.64 -2.97
N ALA A 64 2.17 5.25 -1.91
CA ALA A 64 2.08 6.71 -1.78
C ALA A 64 3.48 7.35 -1.83
N TYR A 65 4.44 6.82 -1.08
CA TYR A 65 5.82 7.29 -1.12
C TYR A 65 6.44 7.14 -2.52
N ALA A 66 6.30 5.97 -3.15
CA ALA A 66 6.87 5.70 -4.46
C ALA A 66 6.30 6.63 -5.55
N THR A 67 4.99 6.86 -5.54
CA THR A 67 4.33 7.77 -6.50
C THR A 67 4.64 9.24 -6.22
N GLU A 68 4.81 9.64 -4.97
CA GLU A 68 5.24 11.00 -4.60
C GLU A 68 6.68 11.24 -5.01
N LYS A 69 7.57 10.26 -4.79
CA LYS A 69 8.96 10.32 -5.22
C LYS A 69 9.08 10.51 -6.73
N ALA A 70 8.40 9.67 -7.52
CA ALA A 70 8.40 9.78 -8.99
C ALA A 70 7.90 11.17 -9.45
N ARG A 71 6.83 11.68 -8.84
CA ARG A 71 6.28 13.02 -9.14
C ARG A 71 7.23 14.17 -8.81
N ARG A 72 8.14 14.00 -7.85
CA ARG A 72 9.15 15.02 -7.51
C ARG A 72 10.31 14.97 -8.49
N GLU A 73 10.73 13.77 -8.88
CA GLU A 73 11.78 13.55 -9.88
C GLU A 73 11.39 14.09 -11.26
N GLU A 74 10.12 13.98 -11.65
CA GLU A 74 9.58 14.58 -12.90
C GLU A 74 9.57 16.12 -12.91
N ARG A 75 9.68 16.76 -11.74
CA ARG A 75 9.65 18.23 -11.59
C ARG A 75 11.04 18.85 -11.43
N ALA A 76 12.07 18.03 -11.25
CA ALA A 76 13.46 18.44 -11.08
C ALA A 76 14.18 18.51 -12.42
#